data_AF-A0A960G479-F1
#
_entry.id   AF-A0A960G479-F1
#
_cell.length_a   1.000
_cell.length_b   1.000
_cell.length_c   1.000
_cell.angle_alpha   90.00
_cell.angle_beta   90.00
_cell.angle_gamma   90.00
#
_symmetry.space_group_name_H-M   'P 1'
#
loop_
_entity.id
_entity.type
_entity.pdbx_description
1 polymer ?
#
loop_
_entity_poly.entity_id
_entity_poly.type
_entity_poly.pdbx_seq_one_letter_code
_entity_poly.pdbx_strand_id
1 'polypeptide(L)'
;MGRRGTITALVLGLALAVSACTADVVPSPLPPSPAATLPGPAYALVPIVSTGPASVVVGGEEQSLGKRVVEVHWTTDGHLLATRLAHHNGFGYDLDLIDPATGEVLASRRTTADVGVTPGAVTVRASLRNRLTVLTPDLEHVSRIQVDKSAVQTDQLDLYSEFHLYGTPYTLDGVTWVPWGVNSEDDTKTDHGVLRIENGVAAEALRNQPFVRLQPSSDGAALLAVMQDNGEDESCGGCIVEQTVVELDPGTGEIAADYGTPPGYTRFWRIEELDKIGNHVVVRYRIGEAGEGAEPAWQTWIYDGDWRHETSSDGTRTSWQDGGRLVWRQTDLGRDEGEGAAFELTWFATGSTDGVVLVSGDDPCPRRHDTVLCPFVVPAGSLLPSSS
;
A
#
# COMPACT_ATOMS: atom_id res chain seq x y z
N MET A 1 12.92 -62.00 70.18
CA MET A 1 14.19 -61.37 69.73
C MET A 1 13.87 -60.46 68.55
N GLY A 2 14.31 -59.19 68.60
CA GLY A 2 14.16 -58.15 67.55
C GLY A 2 12.92 -57.24 67.70
N ARG A 3 12.91 -56.23 68.59
CA ARG A 3 13.07 -54.76 68.35
C ARG A 3 12.12 -54.19 67.26
N ARG A 4 11.05 -53.47 67.66
CA ARG A 4 10.91 -51.98 67.77
C ARG A 4 11.03 -51.26 66.41
N GLY A 5 10.17 -50.33 65.98
CA GLY A 5 9.23 -49.44 66.69
C GLY A 5 8.23 -48.76 65.72
N THR A 6 7.05 -48.36 66.19
CA THR A 6 6.64 -47.01 66.64
C THR A 6 6.32 -46.05 65.48
N ILE A 7 5.04 -45.91 65.09
CA ILE A 7 4.12 -44.74 65.26
C ILE A 7 4.61 -43.44 64.60
N THR A 8 3.80 -42.81 63.73
CA THR A 8 3.10 -41.52 63.95
C THR A 8 2.40 -41.04 62.66
N ALA A 9 1.23 -40.42 62.87
CA ALA A 9 0.31 -39.79 61.93
C ALA A 9 0.90 -38.61 61.11
N LEU A 10 0.20 -38.16 60.05
CA LEU A 10 -0.50 -36.86 60.02
C LEU A 10 -1.24 -36.62 58.68
N VAL A 11 -2.29 -35.81 58.80
CA VAL A 11 -3.24 -35.21 57.87
C VAL A 11 -2.59 -34.17 56.92
N LEU A 12 -3.11 -34.00 55.69
CA LEU A 12 -3.56 -32.75 55.00
C LEU A 12 -3.32 -32.72 53.48
N GLY A 13 -4.37 -32.36 52.73
CA GLY A 13 -4.33 -31.18 51.84
C GLY A 13 -4.19 -31.37 50.32
N LEU A 14 -4.92 -30.48 49.60
CA LEU A 14 -4.78 -30.05 48.19
C LEU A 14 -5.41 -30.93 47.09
N ALA A 15 -6.03 -30.41 46.03
CA ALA A 15 -6.41 -29.04 45.62
C ALA A 15 -7.38 -29.17 44.43
N LEU A 16 -8.33 -28.24 44.31
CA LEU A 16 -9.12 -28.03 43.08
C LEU A 16 -8.22 -27.41 42.01
N ALA A 17 -8.06 -28.08 40.87
CA ALA A 17 -7.49 -27.50 39.66
C ALA A 17 -8.60 -27.19 38.68
N VAL A 18 -8.85 -25.89 38.51
CA VAL A 18 -9.59 -25.30 37.40
C VAL A 18 -8.68 -25.40 36.17
N SER A 19 -8.98 -26.29 35.23
CA SER A 19 -8.36 -26.24 33.90
C SER A 19 -9.09 -25.20 33.05
N ALA A 20 -8.37 -24.12 32.78
CA ALA A 20 -8.76 -23.02 31.94
C ALA A 20 -8.99 -23.45 30.48
N CYS A 21 -9.90 -22.72 29.83
CA CYS A 21 -10.11 -22.70 28.39
C CYS A 21 -8.80 -22.38 27.66
N THR A 22 -8.32 -23.29 26.82
CA THR A 22 -7.52 -22.92 25.66
C THR A 22 -8.48 -22.85 24.48
N ALA A 23 -8.87 -21.64 24.10
CA ALA A 23 -9.36 -21.41 22.76
C ALA A 23 -8.18 -21.65 21.82
N ASP A 24 -8.22 -22.78 21.12
CA ASP A 24 -7.30 -23.04 20.02
C ASP A 24 -7.57 -21.99 18.93
N VAL A 25 -6.73 -20.96 18.88
CA VAL A 25 -6.59 -20.11 17.70
C VAL A 25 -6.00 -21.02 16.63
N VAL A 26 -6.83 -21.52 15.73
CA VAL A 26 -6.36 -22.20 14.52
C VAL A 26 -5.71 -21.13 13.66
N PRO A 27 -4.37 -21.13 13.44
CA PRO A 27 -3.79 -20.24 12.46
C PRO A 27 -4.28 -20.71 11.09
N SER A 28 -5.13 -19.93 10.46
CA SER A 28 -5.42 -20.12 9.04
C SER A 28 -4.09 -19.89 8.29
N PRO A 29 -3.55 -20.89 7.57
CA PRO A 29 -2.29 -20.72 6.89
C PRO A 29 -2.45 -19.62 5.85
N LEU A 30 -1.71 -18.53 6.03
CA LEU A 30 -1.70 -17.41 5.09
C LEU A 30 -1.19 -17.90 3.73
N PRO A 31 -1.84 -17.54 2.60
CA PRO A 31 -1.35 -17.91 1.29
C PRO A 31 0.04 -17.29 1.04
N PRO A 32 0.93 -17.97 0.29
CA PRO A 32 2.21 -17.40 -0.08
C PRO A 32 1.97 -16.15 -0.95
N SER A 33 2.71 -15.08 -0.65
CA SER A 33 2.62 -13.85 -1.43
C SER A 33 3.23 -14.03 -2.82
N PRO A 34 2.56 -13.58 -3.90
CA PRO A 34 3.17 -13.53 -5.23
C PRO A 34 4.44 -12.68 -5.26
N ALA A 35 4.56 -11.69 -4.36
CA ALA A 35 5.73 -10.84 -4.21
C ALA A 35 6.94 -11.52 -3.53
N ALA A 36 6.83 -12.80 -3.14
CA ALA A 36 7.87 -13.58 -2.47
C ALA A 36 8.86 -14.27 -3.42
N THR A 37 9.07 -13.76 -4.63
CA THR A 37 10.02 -14.34 -5.59
C THR A 37 11.43 -13.74 -5.51
N LEU A 38 11.58 -12.55 -4.91
CA LEU A 38 12.87 -11.87 -4.78
C LEU A 38 13.56 -12.23 -3.47
N PRO A 39 14.87 -12.56 -3.49
CA PRO A 39 15.62 -12.81 -2.27
C PRO A 39 15.68 -11.53 -1.43
N GLY A 40 15.21 -11.60 -0.19
CA GLY A 40 15.29 -10.50 0.76
C GLY A 40 16.72 -10.26 1.29
N PRO A 41 17.05 -9.05 1.76
CA PRO A 41 16.20 -7.85 1.73
C PRO A 41 16.09 -7.27 0.31
N ALA A 42 14.87 -6.85 -0.07
CA ALA A 42 14.57 -6.23 -1.34
C ALA A 42 13.79 -4.90 -1.17
N TYR A 43 14.36 -3.78 -1.61
CA TYR A 43 13.73 -2.45 -1.52
C TYR A 43 14.40 -1.44 -2.46
N ALA A 44 13.68 -0.39 -2.85
CA ALA A 44 14.24 0.75 -3.57
C ALA A 44 14.32 1.99 -2.67
N LEU A 45 15.36 2.80 -2.85
CA LEU A 45 15.52 4.11 -2.23
C LEU A 45 15.32 5.18 -3.31
N VAL A 46 14.24 5.95 -3.19
CA VAL A 46 13.86 6.98 -4.17
C VAL A 46 13.99 8.37 -3.54
N PRO A 47 14.80 9.28 -4.10
CA PRO A 47 15.00 10.60 -3.49
C PRO A 47 13.76 11.48 -3.65
N ILE A 48 13.37 12.18 -2.58
CA ILE A 48 12.27 13.18 -2.60
C ILE A 48 12.48 14.22 -3.70
N VAL A 49 13.72 14.64 -3.88
CA VAL A 49 14.09 15.57 -4.96
C VAL A 49 14.68 14.75 -6.09
N SER A 50 14.00 14.79 -7.24
CA SER A 50 14.28 14.10 -8.52
C SER A 50 15.66 14.35 -9.17
N THR A 51 16.61 14.88 -8.42
CA THR A 51 17.99 15.14 -8.84
C THR A 51 19.01 14.30 -8.08
N GLY A 52 18.60 13.63 -6.99
CA GLY A 52 19.41 12.62 -6.30
C GLY A 52 19.53 11.32 -7.09
N PRO A 53 20.52 10.48 -6.79
CA PRO A 53 20.54 9.10 -7.27
C PRO A 53 19.48 8.28 -6.53
N ALA A 54 18.74 7.45 -7.28
CA ALA A 54 17.96 6.36 -6.72
C ALA A 54 18.78 5.06 -6.75
N SER A 55 18.48 4.14 -5.86
CA SER A 55 19.07 2.79 -5.84
C SER A 55 18.03 1.73 -5.51
N VAL A 56 18.37 0.49 -5.85
CA VAL A 56 17.62 -0.71 -5.46
C VAL A 56 18.57 -1.65 -4.76
N VAL A 57 18.08 -2.33 -3.73
CA VAL A 57 18.77 -3.40 -3.03
C VAL A 57 17.97 -4.68 -3.24
N VAL A 58 18.65 -5.78 -3.60
CA VAL A 58 18.08 -7.14 -3.66
C VAL A 58 19.11 -8.12 -3.12
N GLY A 59 18.71 -9.01 -2.20
CA GLY A 59 19.64 -9.95 -1.56
C GLY A 59 20.80 -9.28 -0.81
N GLY A 60 20.64 -8.00 -0.43
CA GLY A 60 21.69 -7.19 0.18
C GLY A 60 22.70 -6.56 -0.81
N GLU A 61 22.56 -6.78 -2.11
CA GLU A 61 23.37 -6.12 -3.13
C GLU A 61 22.68 -4.84 -3.63
N GLU A 62 23.39 -3.71 -3.63
CA GLU A 62 22.87 -2.43 -4.09
C GLU A 62 23.22 -2.16 -5.57
N GLN A 63 22.22 -1.77 -6.36
CA GLN A 63 22.36 -1.31 -7.73
C GLN A 63 21.89 0.15 -7.85
N SER A 64 22.64 0.96 -8.61
CA SER A 64 22.20 2.32 -8.91
C SER A 64 21.14 2.32 -9.99
N LEU A 65 19.99 2.91 -9.71
CA LEU A 65 18.99 3.23 -10.72
C LEU A 65 19.33 4.55 -11.43
N GLY A 66 20.43 5.23 -11.10
CA GLY A 66 20.78 6.52 -11.69
C GLY A 66 19.96 7.70 -11.14
N LYS A 67 19.97 8.83 -11.84
CA LYS A 67 19.28 10.06 -11.41
C LYS A 67 17.90 10.18 -12.05
N ARG A 68 17.08 11.09 -11.52
CA ARG A 68 15.80 11.51 -12.11
C ARG A 68 14.70 10.47 -12.09
N VAL A 69 14.88 9.40 -11.33
CA VAL A 69 13.80 8.53 -10.86
C VAL A 69 12.94 9.36 -9.90
N VAL A 70 11.64 9.39 -10.16
CA VAL A 70 10.66 10.10 -9.32
C VAL A 70 9.73 9.15 -8.58
N GLU A 71 9.55 7.95 -9.11
CA GLU A 71 8.66 6.94 -8.58
C GLU A 71 9.14 5.57 -9.03
N VAL A 72 8.91 4.55 -8.20
CA VAL A 72 9.25 3.16 -8.47
C VAL A 72 8.11 2.29 -7.96
N HIS A 73 7.76 1.27 -8.72
CA HIS A 73 6.83 0.22 -8.30
C HIS A 73 7.46 -1.15 -8.50
N TRP A 74 7.27 -2.05 -7.53
CA TRP A 74 7.56 -3.47 -7.72
C TRP A 74 6.44 -4.11 -8.54
N THR A 75 6.83 -4.84 -9.56
CA THR A 75 5.95 -5.73 -10.31
C THR A 75 5.93 -7.10 -9.62
N THR A 76 4.88 -7.89 -9.85
CA THR A 76 4.71 -9.18 -9.17
C THR A 76 5.70 -10.26 -9.59
N ASP A 77 6.31 -10.11 -10.76
CA ASP A 77 7.38 -11.01 -11.20
C ASP A 77 8.77 -10.58 -10.67
N GLY A 78 8.82 -9.53 -9.86
CA GLY A 78 10.02 -9.06 -9.18
C GLY A 78 10.82 -8.00 -9.95
N HIS A 79 10.35 -7.52 -11.10
CA HIS A 79 10.99 -6.39 -11.76
C HIS A 79 10.58 -5.05 -11.13
N LEU A 80 11.35 -4.00 -11.44
CA LEU A 80 11.03 -2.63 -11.07
C LEU A 80 10.50 -1.84 -12.26
N LEU A 81 9.35 -1.20 -12.09
CA LEU A 81 8.90 -0.15 -12.99
C LEU A 81 9.32 1.21 -12.42
N ALA A 82 10.28 1.86 -13.06
CA ALA A 82 10.77 3.18 -12.66
C ALA A 82 10.22 4.28 -13.57
N THR A 83 9.60 5.29 -12.97
CA THR A 83 9.20 6.52 -13.65
C THR A 83 10.34 7.54 -13.56
N ARG A 84 10.81 8.03 -14.71
CA ARG A 84 11.93 8.97 -14.81
C ARG A 84 11.53 10.26 -15.50
N LEU A 85 12.08 11.39 -15.08
CA LEU A 85 11.91 12.65 -15.84
C LEU A 85 12.62 12.56 -17.20
N ALA A 86 11.91 12.83 -18.29
CA ALA A 86 12.46 12.74 -19.64
C ALA A 86 13.56 13.78 -19.91
N HIS A 87 14.59 13.42 -20.67
CA HIS A 87 15.78 14.27 -20.95
C HIS A 87 15.55 15.52 -21.80
N HIS A 88 14.44 15.62 -22.54
CA HIS A 88 14.23 16.71 -23.50
C HIS A 88 13.00 17.57 -23.17
N ASN A 89 13.25 18.86 -22.94
CA ASN A 89 12.29 19.97 -22.84
C ASN A 89 11.33 19.96 -21.63
N GLY A 90 11.60 19.17 -20.59
CA GLY A 90 10.89 19.27 -19.30
C GLY A 90 9.44 18.77 -19.30
N PHE A 91 8.95 18.22 -20.41
CA PHE A 91 7.61 17.66 -20.50
C PHE A 91 7.66 16.16 -20.77
N GLY A 92 7.20 15.39 -19.78
CA GLY A 92 7.00 13.95 -19.86
C GLY A 92 7.95 13.12 -19.00
N TYR A 93 7.63 11.83 -18.94
CA TYR A 93 8.37 10.83 -18.19
C TYR A 93 8.75 9.67 -19.10
N ASP A 94 9.81 8.95 -18.76
CA ASP A 94 10.15 7.67 -19.33
C ASP A 94 9.82 6.59 -18.28
N LEU A 95 9.13 5.53 -18.70
CA LEU A 95 8.84 4.35 -17.90
C LEU A 95 9.82 3.28 -18.29
N ASP A 96 10.67 2.88 -17.35
CA ASP A 96 11.66 1.83 -17.56
C ASP A 96 11.30 0.61 -16.72
N LEU A 97 11.16 -0.53 -17.37
CA LEU A 97 11.13 -1.83 -16.70
C LEU A 97 12.59 -2.27 -16.48
N ILE A 98 12.95 -2.55 -15.23
CA ILE A 98 14.32 -2.78 -14.79
C ILE A 98 14.41 -4.14 -14.11
N ASP A 99 15.43 -4.92 -14.47
CA ASP A 99 15.88 -6.05 -13.67
C ASP A 99 16.64 -5.52 -12.44
N PRO A 100 16.11 -5.70 -11.23
CA PRO A 100 16.72 -5.13 -10.03
C PRO A 100 18.04 -5.80 -9.64
N ALA A 101 18.30 -7.04 -10.09
CA ALA A 101 19.54 -7.74 -9.77
C ALA A 101 20.73 -7.20 -10.56
N THR A 102 20.49 -6.79 -11.81
CA THR A 102 21.54 -6.30 -12.72
C THR A 102 21.50 -4.78 -12.93
N GLY A 103 20.38 -4.13 -12.61
CA GLY A 103 20.09 -2.73 -12.95
C GLY A 103 19.83 -2.51 -14.45
N GLU A 104 19.71 -3.57 -15.25
CA GLU A 104 19.47 -3.48 -16.70
C GLU A 104 18.05 -3.00 -17.01
N VAL A 105 17.93 -2.05 -17.94
CA VAL A 105 16.63 -1.64 -18.49
C VAL A 105 16.20 -2.65 -19.55
N LEU A 106 15.18 -3.45 -19.23
CA LEU A 106 14.63 -4.49 -20.08
C LEU A 106 13.70 -3.93 -21.16
N ALA A 107 12.90 -2.92 -20.80
CA ALA A 107 12.00 -2.21 -21.70
C ALA A 107 11.88 -0.74 -21.28
N SER A 108 11.62 0.15 -22.23
CA SER A 108 11.43 1.56 -21.96
C SER A 108 10.31 2.15 -22.81
N ARG A 109 9.53 3.04 -22.22
CA ARG A 109 8.42 3.70 -22.90
C ARG A 109 8.18 5.12 -22.41
N ARG A 110 8.06 6.05 -23.36
CA ARG A 110 7.71 7.43 -23.06
C ARG A 110 6.25 7.59 -22.67
N THR A 111 6.02 8.33 -21.59
CA THR A 111 4.71 8.73 -21.07
C THR A 111 4.69 10.21 -20.66
N THR A 112 3.55 10.72 -20.20
CA THR A 112 3.36 12.09 -19.72
C THR A 112 2.58 12.16 -18.41
N ALA A 113 2.54 11.06 -17.65
CA ALA A 113 1.33 10.71 -16.92
C ALA A 113 1.53 9.74 -15.76
N ASP A 114 0.55 9.73 -14.86
CA ASP A 114 0.44 8.80 -13.74
C ASP A 114 0.31 7.35 -14.22
N VAL A 115 0.81 6.45 -13.39
CA VAL A 115 0.94 5.03 -13.70
C VAL A 115 0.36 4.21 -12.55
N GLY A 116 -0.51 3.26 -12.88
CA GLY A 116 -0.86 2.18 -11.97
C GLY A 116 -0.38 0.85 -12.50
N VAL A 117 0.06 0.00 -11.57
CA VAL A 117 0.65 -1.30 -11.85
C VAL A 117 -0.21 -2.38 -11.19
N THR A 118 -0.49 -3.42 -11.94
CA THR A 118 -1.13 -4.66 -11.49
C THR A 118 -0.32 -5.84 -12.03
N PRO A 119 -0.55 -7.09 -11.56
CA PRO A 119 0.22 -8.23 -12.03
C PRO A 119 0.12 -8.46 -13.55
N GLY A 120 -1.01 -8.11 -14.15
CA GLY A 120 -1.29 -8.33 -15.57
C GLY A 120 -1.12 -7.10 -16.47
N ALA A 121 -0.93 -5.90 -15.92
CA ALA A 121 -0.94 -4.68 -16.72
C ALA A 121 -0.23 -3.48 -16.08
N VAL A 122 0.23 -2.59 -16.96
CA VAL A 122 0.63 -1.21 -16.60
C VAL A 122 -0.35 -0.25 -17.25
N THR A 123 -1.04 0.55 -16.46
CA THR A 123 -2.07 1.50 -16.94
C THR A 123 -1.58 2.92 -16.77
N VAL A 124 -1.62 3.69 -17.85
CA VAL A 124 -1.07 5.04 -17.91
C VAL A 124 -2.18 6.06 -18.19
N ARG A 125 -2.32 7.09 -17.35
CA ARG A 125 -3.35 8.15 -17.47
C ARG A 125 -2.80 9.45 -18.03
N ALA A 126 -3.02 9.73 -19.32
CA ALA A 126 -2.68 11.03 -19.90
C ALA A 126 -3.56 12.16 -19.36
N SER A 127 -3.07 12.89 -18.34
CA SER A 127 -3.85 13.84 -17.54
C SER A 127 -4.58 14.92 -18.35
N LEU A 128 -3.99 15.41 -19.44
CA LEU A 128 -4.59 16.48 -20.26
C LEU A 128 -5.60 16.01 -21.31
N ARG A 129 -5.86 14.71 -21.44
CA ARG A 129 -6.67 14.16 -22.55
C ARG A 129 -7.73 13.15 -22.13
N ASN A 130 -7.95 12.92 -20.84
CA ASN A 130 -8.85 11.89 -20.33
C ASN A 130 -8.66 10.55 -21.07
N ARG A 131 -7.39 10.20 -21.28
CA ARG A 131 -7.00 9.08 -22.14
C ARG A 131 -6.13 8.12 -21.36
N LEU A 132 -6.49 6.86 -21.39
CA LEU A 132 -5.74 5.78 -20.78
C LEU A 132 -4.98 5.01 -21.85
N THR A 133 -3.81 4.50 -21.50
CA THR A 133 -3.06 3.54 -22.29
C THR A 133 -2.81 2.32 -21.42
N VAL A 134 -3.28 1.16 -21.87
CA VAL A 134 -3.02 -0.11 -21.20
C VAL A 134 -1.85 -0.79 -21.90
N LEU A 135 -0.89 -1.20 -21.09
CA LEU A 135 0.32 -1.90 -21.50
C LEU A 135 0.35 -3.27 -20.83
N THR A 136 1.01 -4.21 -21.47
CA THR A 136 1.49 -5.42 -20.82
C THR A 136 2.59 -5.07 -19.79
N PRO A 137 2.93 -5.98 -18.86
CA PRO A 137 4.01 -5.76 -17.88
C PRO A 137 5.38 -5.45 -18.51
N ASP A 138 5.67 -6.00 -19.69
CA ASP A 138 6.86 -5.70 -20.51
C ASP A 138 6.75 -4.40 -21.32
N LEU A 139 5.76 -3.57 -21.02
CA LEU A 139 5.50 -2.24 -21.60
C LEU A 139 5.09 -2.24 -23.08
N GLU A 140 4.76 -3.40 -23.66
CA GLU A 140 4.16 -3.48 -24.98
C GLU A 140 2.76 -2.87 -25.01
N HIS A 141 2.37 -2.31 -26.16
CA HIS A 141 1.08 -1.64 -26.28
C HIS A 141 -0.07 -2.64 -26.42
N VAL A 142 -1.03 -2.61 -25.50
CA VAL A 142 -2.26 -3.40 -25.60
C VAL A 142 -3.36 -2.55 -26.21
N SER A 143 -3.72 -1.45 -25.55
CA SER A 143 -4.88 -0.66 -25.94
C SER A 143 -4.75 0.82 -25.58
N ARG A 144 -5.62 1.61 -26.20
CA ARG A 144 -5.79 3.04 -25.91
C ARG A 144 -7.28 3.31 -25.73
N ILE A 145 -7.62 3.94 -24.62
CA ILE A 145 -9.01 4.22 -24.24
C ILE A 145 -9.15 5.74 -24.17
N GLN A 146 -10.08 6.29 -24.94
CA GLN A 146 -10.53 7.66 -24.77
C GLN A 146 -11.77 7.63 -23.88
N VAL A 147 -11.72 8.35 -22.75
CA VAL A 147 -12.88 8.49 -21.87
C VAL A 147 -13.57 9.80 -22.21
N ASP A 148 -14.76 9.70 -22.77
CA ASP A 148 -15.62 10.84 -23.05
C ASP A 148 -16.38 11.24 -21.80
N LYS A 149 -16.61 12.55 -21.63
CA LYS A 149 -17.41 13.07 -20.51
C LYS A 149 -18.85 12.54 -20.49
N SER A 150 -19.35 11.98 -21.60
CA SER A 150 -20.66 11.31 -21.66
C SER A 150 -20.68 9.95 -20.97
N ALA A 151 -19.54 9.45 -20.50
CA ALA A 151 -19.45 8.23 -19.69
C ALA A 151 -20.02 8.39 -18.28
N VAL A 152 -20.20 9.64 -17.83
CA VAL A 152 -20.72 9.96 -16.49
C VAL A 152 -22.07 10.65 -16.58
N GLN A 153 -22.98 10.33 -15.66
CA GLN A 153 -24.35 10.85 -15.66
C GLN A 153 -24.51 12.10 -14.78
N THR A 154 -23.68 13.12 -14.96
CA THR A 154 -23.73 14.34 -14.13
C THR A 154 -24.43 15.52 -14.84
N ASP A 155 -25.20 16.30 -14.09
CA ASP A 155 -25.79 17.57 -14.52
C ASP A 155 -24.91 18.78 -14.15
N GLN A 156 -23.78 18.55 -13.46
CA GLN A 156 -22.86 19.60 -13.01
C GLN A 156 -21.82 19.99 -14.08
N LEU A 157 -21.81 19.31 -15.23
CA LEU A 157 -20.97 19.65 -16.38
C LEU A 157 -21.60 20.75 -17.24
N ASP A 158 -21.00 21.94 -17.25
CA ASP A 158 -21.43 23.09 -18.03
C ASP A 158 -20.26 23.84 -18.69
N LEU A 159 -20.43 25.14 -19.00
CA LEU A 159 -19.40 25.96 -19.63
C LEU A 159 -18.24 26.35 -18.70
N TYR A 160 -18.41 26.16 -17.38
CA TYR A 160 -17.45 26.58 -16.34
C TYR A 160 -16.99 25.41 -15.46
N SER A 161 -17.25 24.18 -15.89
CA SER A 161 -16.77 22.98 -15.23
C SER A 161 -16.15 22.02 -16.22
N GLU A 162 -15.16 21.28 -15.74
CA GLU A 162 -14.33 20.40 -16.55
C GLU A 162 -14.41 18.97 -16.02
N PHE A 163 -14.55 18.02 -16.94
CA PHE A 163 -14.44 16.61 -16.63
C PHE A 163 -12.98 16.19 -16.66
N HIS A 164 -12.52 15.58 -15.57
CA HIS A 164 -11.16 15.07 -15.44
C HIS A 164 -11.17 13.65 -14.92
N LEU A 165 -10.33 12.80 -15.51
CA LEU A 165 -9.82 11.64 -14.80
C LEU A 165 -8.79 12.12 -13.77
N TYR A 166 -8.66 11.46 -12.62
CA TYR A 166 -7.60 11.75 -11.65
C TYR A 166 -7.12 10.49 -10.94
N GLY A 167 -6.08 10.61 -10.12
CA GLY A 167 -5.50 9.50 -9.38
C GLY A 167 -4.89 8.42 -10.27
N THR A 168 -4.60 7.27 -9.65
CA THR A 168 -3.93 6.14 -10.28
C THR A 168 -4.96 5.19 -10.93
N PRO A 169 -4.86 4.91 -12.25
CA PRO A 169 -5.73 3.93 -12.90
C PRO A 169 -5.18 2.52 -12.73
N TYR A 170 -6.05 1.52 -12.61
CA TYR A 170 -5.64 0.10 -12.53
C TYR A 170 -6.38 -0.75 -13.55
N THR A 171 -5.72 -1.75 -14.12
CA THR A 171 -6.36 -2.72 -15.02
C THR A 171 -6.21 -4.13 -14.46
N LEU A 172 -7.33 -4.80 -14.22
CA LEU A 172 -7.41 -6.16 -13.70
C LEU A 172 -8.32 -6.98 -14.61
N ASP A 173 -7.86 -8.15 -15.05
CA ASP A 173 -8.62 -9.06 -15.92
C ASP A 173 -9.29 -8.38 -17.13
N GLY A 174 -8.58 -7.41 -17.75
CA GLY A 174 -9.05 -6.67 -18.92
C GLY A 174 -10.03 -5.54 -18.62
N VAL A 175 -10.37 -5.31 -17.35
CA VAL A 175 -11.22 -4.20 -16.88
C VAL A 175 -10.34 -3.09 -16.29
N THR A 176 -10.46 -1.89 -16.84
CA THR A 176 -9.72 -0.71 -16.36
C THR A 176 -10.60 0.13 -15.45
N TRP A 177 -10.04 0.54 -14.32
CA TRP A 177 -10.68 1.36 -13.31
C TRP A 177 -9.94 2.68 -13.17
N VAL A 178 -10.69 3.78 -13.10
CA VAL A 178 -10.09 5.12 -12.96
C VAL A 178 -11.00 6.07 -12.18
N PRO A 179 -10.47 6.81 -11.20
CA PRO A 179 -11.20 7.89 -10.58
C PRO A 179 -11.51 9.04 -11.56
N TRP A 180 -12.66 9.67 -11.38
CA TRP A 180 -13.11 10.81 -12.20
C TRP A 180 -13.77 11.86 -11.32
N GLY A 181 -13.75 13.12 -11.78
CA GLY A 181 -14.39 14.22 -11.09
C GLY A 181 -14.73 15.39 -12.01
N VAL A 182 -15.65 16.20 -11.53
CA VAL A 182 -15.96 17.53 -12.05
C VAL A 182 -15.10 18.54 -11.29
N ASN A 183 -14.29 19.31 -12.01
CA ASN A 183 -13.56 20.43 -11.46
C ASN A 183 -14.25 21.74 -11.89
N SER A 184 -14.54 22.63 -10.95
CA SER A 184 -15.16 23.94 -11.22
C SER A 184 -14.66 24.97 -10.21
N GLU A 185 -14.70 26.25 -10.58
CA GLU A 185 -14.52 27.36 -9.63
C GLU A 185 -15.71 27.51 -8.67
N ASP A 186 -16.83 26.85 -8.97
CA ASP A 186 -17.99 26.75 -8.11
C ASP A 186 -17.85 25.53 -7.20
N ASP A 187 -17.51 25.76 -5.93
CA ASP A 187 -17.32 24.72 -4.91
C ASP A 187 -18.58 23.88 -4.64
N THR A 188 -19.73 24.23 -5.20
CA THR A 188 -20.95 23.39 -5.14
C THR A 188 -20.99 22.29 -6.20
N LYS A 189 -20.09 22.33 -7.19
CA LYS A 189 -19.98 21.31 -8.26
C LYS A 189 -18.86 20.34 -7.96
N THR A 190 -19.21 19.25 -7.31
CA THR A 190 -18.26 18.28 -6.74
C THR A 190 -18.52 16.85 -7.17
N ASP A 191 -19.32 16.61 -8.21
CA ASP A 191 -19.60 15.25 -8.70
C ASP A 191 -18.31 14.51 -9.01
N HIS A 192 -18.16 13.31 -8.46
CA HIS A 192 -16.97 12.49 -8.59
C HIS A 192 -17.29 11.01 -8.47
N GLY A 193 -16.30 10.16 -8.73
CA GLY A 193 -16.48 8.73 -8.57
C GLY A 193 -15.38 7.89 -9.18
N VAL A 194 -15.73 6.65 -9.49
CA VAL A 194 -14.88 5.67 -10.16
C VAL A 194 -15.58 5.14 -11.39
N LEU A 195 -14.90 5.17 -12.52
CA LEU A 195 -15.33 4.53 -13.76
C LEU A 195 -14.77 3.11 -13.82
N ARG A 196 -15.62 2.18 -14.24
CA ARG A 196 -15.27 0.85 -14.74
C ARG A 196 -15.28 0.89 -16.26
N ILE A 197 -14.22 0.41 -16.90
CA ILE A 197 -14.08 0.44 -18.35
C ILE A 197 -13.74 -0.95 -18.86
N GLU A 198 -14.62 -1.50 -19.69
CA GLU A 198 -14.45 -2.82 -20.28
C GLU A 198 -14.68 -2.72 -21.79
N ASN A 199 -13.76 -3.28 -22.58
CA ASN A 199 -13.83 -3.23 -24.05
C ASN A 199 -14.01 -1.80 -24.61
N GLY A 200 -13.45 -0.80 -23.92
CA GLY A 200 -13.56 0.62 -24.27
C GLY A 200 -14.88 1.29 -23.89
N VAL A 201 -15.83 0.56 -23.29
CA VAL A 201 -17.09 1.10 -22.79
C VAL A 201 -16.92 1.45 -21.32
N ALA A 202 -17.11 2.73 -21.00
CA ALA A 202 -17.02 3.24 -19.64
C ALA A 202 -18.40 3.29 -18.97
N ALA A 203 -18.47 2.90 -17.71
CA ALA A 203 -19.65 2.97 -16.86
C ALA A 203 -19.27 3.44 -15.46
N GLU A 204 -20.17 4.15 -14.78
CA GLU A 204 -20.00 4.56 -13.39
C GLU A 204 -20.14 3.35 -12.47
N ALA A 205 -19.10 3.07 -11.69
CA ALA A 205 -19.11 2.02 -10.67
C ALA A 205 -19.41 2.59 -9.29
N LEU A 206 -18.70 3.66 -8.93
CA LEU A 206 -18.97 4.46 -7.75
C LEU A 206 -19.28 5.88 -8.22
N ARG A 207 -20.36 6.47 -7.72
CA ARG A 207 -20.72 7.88 -8.00
C ARG A 207 -21.09 8.58 -6.71
N ASN A 208 -20.46 9.73 -6.49
CA ASN A 208 -20.59 10.58 -5.29
C ASN A 208 -20.51 9.76 -4.00
N GLN A 209 -19.78 8.66 -4.07
CA GLN A 209 -19.46 7.84 -2.93
C GLN A 209 -18.21 8.44 -2.30
N PRO A 210 -18.05 8.31 -0.97
CA PRO A 210 -16.92 8.79 -0.17
C PRO A 210 -15.54 8.21 -0.56
N PHE A 211 -15.15 8.23 -1.82
CA PHE A 211 -13.98 7.52 -2.33
C PHE A 211 -12.69 8.31 -2.11
N VAL A 212 -11.67 7.66 -1.55
CA VAL A 212 -10.33 8.23 -1.37
C VAL A 212 -9.36 7.75 -2.43
N ARG A 213 -9.14 6.43 -2.53
CA ARG A 213 -8.18 5.82 -3.46
C ARG A 213 -8.49 4.37 -3.76
N LEU A 214 -8.02 3.92 -4.93
CA LEU A 214 -8.02 2.52 -5.35
C LEU A 214 -6.69 1.85 -5.00
N GLN A 215 -6.73 0.56 -4.69
CA GLN A 215 -5.56 -0.29 -4.45
C GLN A 215 -5.82 -1.69 -5.01
N PRO A 216 -5.04 -2.18 -5.99
CA PRO A 216 -5.16 -3.57 -6.44
C PRO A 216 -4.64 -4.53 -5.38
N SER A 217 -5.21 -5.73 -5.31
CA SER A 217 -4.65 -6.83 -4.52
C SER A 217 -3.31 -7.26 -5.08
N SER A 218 -2.41 -7.76 -4.22
CA SER A 218 -1.07 -8.20 -4.66
C SER A 218 -1.12 -9.40 -5.61
N ASP A 219 -2.15 -10.23 -5.50
CA ASP A 219 -2.42 -11.33 -6.44
C ASP A 219 -3.15 -10.89 -7.71
N GLY A 220 -3.59 -9.63 -7.80
CA GLY A 220 -4.33 -9.09 -8.93
C GLY A 220 -5.74 -9.63 -9.08
N ALA A 221 -6.25 -10.39 -8.11
CA ALA A 221 -7.59 -10.98 -8.16
C ALA A 221 -8.70 -9.98 -7.77
N ALA A 222 -8.38 -8.87 -7.10
CA ALA A 222 -9.36 -7.95 -6.57
C ALA A 222 -8.91 -6.48 -6.66
N LEU A 223 -9.89 -5.58 -6.70
CA LEU A 223 -9.69 -4.15 -6.54
C LEU A 223 -10.31 -3.69 -5.24
N LEU A 224 -9.50 -3.10 -4.39
CA LEU A 224 -9.95 -2.50 -3.14
C LEU A 224 -10.12 -1.00 -3.32
N ALA A 225 -11.10 -0.43 -2.61
CA ALA A 225 -11.29 1.00 -2.49
C ALA A 225 -11.25 1.38 -1.01
N VAL A 226 -10.50 2.44 -0.71
CA VAL A 226 -10.60 3.12 0.58
C VAL A 226 -11.71 4.14 0.48
N MET A 227 -12.70 3.98 1.34
CA MET A 227 -13.83 4.90 1.48
C MET A 227 -13.63 5.74 2.75
N GLN A 228 -14.18 6.95 2.78
CA GLN A 228 -14.09 7.89 3.89
C GLN A 228 -15.41 8.63 4.08
N ASP A 229 -16.13 8.34 5.16
CA ASP A 229 -17.44 8.93 5.46
C ASP A 229 -17.51 10.43 5.14
N ASN A 230 -18.56 10.87 4.45
CA ASN A 230 -18.72 12.27 4.03
C ASN A 230 -18.94 13.23 5.20
N GLY A 231 -19.15 12.70 6.42
CA GLY A 231 -19.37 13.51 7.61
C GLY A 231 -20.66 14.32 7.52
N GLU A 232 -21.65 13.85 6.76
CA GLU A 232 -22.94 14.54 6.56
C GLU A 232 -23.70 14.72 7.89
N ASP A 233 -23.43 13.85 8.86
CA ASP A 233 -23.94 13.94 10.22
C ASP A 233 -23.13 14.88 11.13
N GLU A 234 -21.98 15.39 10.68
CA GLU A 234 -21.08 16.26 11.42
C GLU A 234 -21.10 17.70 10.86
N SER A 235 -21.38 18.70 11.70
CA SER A 235 -21.47 20.11 11.28
C SER A 235 -20.11 20.81 11.07
N CYS A 236 -19.04 20.06 10.81
CA CYS A 236 -17.69 20.59 10.68
C CYS A 236 -17.12 20.30 9.30
N GLY A 237 -17.07 21.34 8.46
CA GLY A 237 -16.30 21.30 7.22
C GLY A 237 -14.83 21.02 7.52
N GLY A 238 -14.36 19.82 7.20
CA GLY A 238 -12.98 19.38 7.44
C GLY A 238 -12.75 18.49 8.66
N CYS A 239 -13.79 17.89 9.23
CA CYS A 239 -13.60 16.92 10.31
C CYS A 239 -12.86 15.65 9.85
N ILE A 240 -12.08 15.10 10.77
CA ILE A 240 -11.48 13.77 10.63
C ILE A 240 -12.61 12.75 10.77
N VAL A 241 -12.92 12.08 9.66
CA VAL A 241 -14.01 11.10 9.51
C VAL A 241 -13.48 9.67 9.36
N GLU A 242 -14.34 8.68 9.57
CA GLU A 242 -14.01 7.25 9.47
C GLU A 242 -13.58 6.82 8.06
N GLN A 243 -12.62 5.91 7.97
CA GLN A 243 -12.21 5.25 6.74
C GLN A 243 -12.50 3.74 6.78
N THR A 244 -13.10 3.22 5.72
CA THR A 244 -13.39 1.79 5.55
C THR A 244 -12.74 1.24 4.27
N VAL A 245 -12.66 -0.08 4.19
CA VAL A 245 -12.16 -0.79 2.99
C VAL A 245 -13.31 -1.57 2.39
N VAL A 246 -13.51 -1.41 1.09
CA VAL A 246 -14.46 -2.20 0.31
C VAL A 246 -13.76 -2.87 -0.86
N GLU A 247 -14.29 -3.99 -1.31
CA GLU A 247 -13.88 -4.66 -2.55
C GLU A 247 -14.87 -4.37 -3.67
N LEU A 248 -14.37 -4.07 -4.86
CA LEU A 248 -15.17 -3.81 -6.05
C LEU A 248 -15.20 -5.06 -6.94
N ASP A 249 -16.39 -5.43 -7.41
CA ASP A 249 -16.61 -6.55 -8.33
C ASP A 249 -16.12 -6.16 -9.75
N PRO A 250 -15.13 -6.87 -10.33
CA PRO A 250 -14.66 -6.62 -11.70
C PRO A 250 -15.71 -6.85 -12.78
N GLY A 251 -16.68 -7.73 -12.56
CA GLY A 251 -17.77 -8.00 -13.49
C GLY A 251 -18.88 -6.96 -13.45
N THR A 252 -19.27 -6.48 -12.26
CA THR A 252 -20.46 -5.61 -12.12
C THR A 252 -20.15 -4.14 -11.87
N GLY A 253 -19.00 -3.81 -11.27
CA GLY A 253 -18.75 -2.44 -10.78
C GLY A 253 -19.28 -2.18 -9.36
N GLU A 254 -20.03 -3.11 -8.78
CA GLU A 254 -20.65 -2.95 -7.47
C GLU A 254 -19.68 -3.30 -6.33
N ILE A 255 -20.03 -2.93 -5.10
CA ILE A 255 -19.30 -3.35 -3.91
C ILE A 255 -19.56 -4.84 -3.67
N ALA A 256 -18.53 -5.67 -3.83
CA ALA A 256 -18.58 -7.11 -3.60
C ALA A 256 -18.49 -7.47 -2.11
N ALA A 257 -17.73 -6.70 -1.34
CA ALA A 257 -17.53 -6.89 0.09
C ALA A 257 -17.25 -5.57 0.80
N ASP A 258 -17.74 -5.45 2.03
CA ASP A 258 -17.38 -4.40 2.98
C ASP A 258 -16.71 -5.07 4.18
N TYR A 259 -15.48 -4.65 4.49
CA TYR A 259 -14.68 -5.25 5.55
C TYR A 259 -14.90 -4.60 6.92
N GLY A 260 -15.67 -3.51 6.99
CA GLY A 260 -15.87 -2.74 8.20
C GLY A 260 -14.55 -2.22 8.80
N THR A 261 -14.52 -2.09 10.13
CA THR A 261 -13.36 -1.58 10.86
C THR A 261 -12.94 -2.53 12.00
N PRO A 262 -11.65 -2.55 12.36
CA PRO A 262 -11.17 -3.41 13.44
C PRO A 262 -11.64 -2.95 14.83
N PRO A 263 -11.68 -3.84 15.85
CA PRO A 263 -11.98 -3.47 17.22
C PRO A 263 -11.10 -2.33 17.75
N GLY A 264 -11.73 -1.30 18.33
CA GLY A 264 -11.03 -0.15 18.88
C GLY A 264 -10.61 0.91 17.84
N TYR A 265 -10.97 0.72 16.57
CA TYR A 265 -10.82 1.74 15.53
C TYR A 265 -11.45 3.07 15.95
N THR A 266 -10.79 4.17 15.59
CA THR A 266 -11.31 5.52 15.76
C THR A 266 -11.05 6.31 14.48
N ARG A 267 -11.82 7.39 14.26
CA ARG A 267 -11.65 8.28 13.09
C ARG A 267 -10.23 8.82 12.90
N PHE A 268 -9.42 8.86 13.96
CA PHE A 268 -8.02 9.29 13.93
C PHE A 268 -7.05 8.24 13.39
N TRP A 269 -7.52 7.02 13.10
CA TRP A 269 -6.72 6.00 12.46
C TRP A 269 -6.84 6.14 10.95
N ARG A 270 -5.70 6.28 10.28
CA ARG A 270 -5.63 6.46 8.82
C ARG A 270 -5.07 5.22 8.16
N ILE A 271 -5.73 4.77 7.10
CA ILE A 271 -5.25 3.65 6.28
C ILE A 271 -4.02 4.12 5.52
N GLU A 272 -2.86 3.64 5.95
CA GLU A 272 -1.58 3.97 5.33
C GLU A 272 -1.30 3.04 4.15
N GLU A 273 -1.41 1.73 4.39
CA GLU A 273 -1.15 0.72 3.37
C GLU A 273 -2.21 -0.38 3.46
N LEU A 274 -2.49 -0.99 2.30
CA LEU A 274 -3.53 -1.99 2.13
C LEU A 274 -3.02 -3.07 1.18
N ASP A 275 -3.26 -4.32 1.53
CA ASP A 275 -2.91 -5.48 0.74
C ASP A 275 -4.02 -6.53 0.82
N LYS A 276 -4.09 -7.41 -0.18
CA LYS A 276 -4.96 -8.58 -0.19
C LYS A 276 -4.33 -9.74 -0.95
N ILE A 277 -4.45 -10.93 -0.37
CA ILE A 277 -4.09 -12.20 -1.01
C ILE A 277 -5.18 -13.22 -0.70
N GLY A 278 -5.86 -13.70 -1.74
CA GLY A 278 -7.04 -14.53 -1.59
C GLY A 278 -8.11 -13.85 -0.73
N ASN A 279 -8.54 -14.51 0.35
CA ASN A 279 -9.57 -13.97 1.24
C ASN A 279 -9.02 -13.13 2.40
N HIS A 280 -7.70 -12.90 2.46
CA HIS A 280 -7.08 -12.16 3.55
C HIS A 280 -6.85 -10.72 3.13
N VAL A 281 -7.42 -9.77 3.85
CA VAL A 281 -7.16 -8.34 3.67
C VAL A 281 -6.28 -7.87 4.81
N VAL A 282 -5.23 -7.11 4.50
CA VAL A 282 -4.33 -6.55 5.51
C VAL A 282 -4.28 -5.05 5.38
N VAL A 283 -4.48 -4.39 6.51
CA VAL A 283 -4.49 -2.94 6.60
C VAL A 283 -3.45 -2.53 7.62
N ARG A 284 -2.53 -1.66 7.20
CA ARG A 284 -1.67 -0.94 8.12
C ARG A 284 -2.26 0.43 8.40
N TYR A 285 -2.61 0.67 9.65
CA TYR A 285 -3.10 1.96 10.13
C TYR A 285 -1.95 2.77 10.70
N ARG A 286 -1.91 4.06 10.36
CA ARG A 286 -1.20 5.07 11.15
C ARG A 286 -2.17 5.60 12.22
N ILE A 287 -1.75 5.56 13.47
CA ILE A 287 -2.53 5.95 14.64
C ILE A 287 -2.00 7.29 15.17
N GLY A 288 -2.94 8.21 15.42
CA GLY A 288 -2.69 9.50 16.05
C GLY A 288 -3.25 10.66 15.22
N GLU A 289 -3.53 11.78 15.90
CA GLU A 289 -3.89 13.02 15.21
C GLU A 289 -2.65 13.61 14.52
N ALA A 290 -2.77 13.94 13.24
CA ALA A 290 -1.71 14.65 12.53
C ALA A 290 -1.44 16.00 13.22
N GLY A 291 -0.24 16.17 13.78
CA GLY A 291 0.19 17.40 14.42
C GLY A 291 0.02 17.46 15.95
N GLU A 292 -0.58 16.45 16.59
CA GLU A 292 -0.50 16.30 18.05
C GLU A 292 0.70 15.42 18.40
N GLY A 293 1.56 15.88 19.31
CA GLY A 293 2.89 15.32 19.59
C GLY A 293 2.94 13.94 20.26
N ALA A 294 2.01 13.04 19.97
CA ALA A 294 2.20 11.61 20.18
C ALA A 294 3.10 11.05 19.07
N GLU A 295 4.01 10.14 19.42
CA GLU A 295 4.83 9.45 18.43
C GLU A 295 3.89 8.71 17.45
N PRO A 296 4.05 8.87 16.11
CA PRO A 296 3.25 8.11 15.16
C PRO A 296 3.40 6.62 15.49
N ALA A 297 2.26 5.97 15.74
CA ALA A 297 2.21 4.55 16.00
C ALA A 297 1.56 3.85 14.82
N TRP A 298 2.08 2.69 14.45
CA TRP A 298 1.50 1.85 13.41
C TRP A 298 0.90 0.60 14.02
N GLN A 299 -0.23 0.16 13.47
CA GLN A 299 -0.80 -1.15 13.76
C GLN A 299 -1.19 -1.82 12.46
N THR A 300 -0.90 -3.12 12.36
CA THR A 300 -1.30 -3.95 11.23
C THR A 300 -2.44 -4.86 11.65
N TRP A 301 -3.51 -4.88 10.86
CA TRP A 301 -4.71 -5.67 11.10
C TRP A 301 -5.00 -6.55 9.90
N ILE A 302 -5.37 -7.80 10.15
CA ILE A 302 -5.67 -8.80 9.13
C ILE A 302 -7.15 -9.17 9.27
N TYR A 303 -7.88 -9.17 8.16
CA TYR A 303 -9.25 -9.67 8.06
C TYR A 303 -9.26 -10.99 7.30
N ASP A 304 -9.77 -12.05 7.93
CA ASP A 304 -9.95 -13.39 7.33
C ASP A 304 -11.35 -13.98 7.60
N GLY A 305 -12.31 -13.07 7.81
CA GLY A 305 -13.67 -13.35 8.29
C GLY A 305 -13.97 -12.56 9.57
N ASP A 306 -12.95 -12.35 10.39
CA ASP A 306 -12.92 -11.44 11.54
C ASP A 306 -11.61 -10.65 11.54
N TRP A 307 -11.59 -9.49 12.22
CA TRP A 307 -10.37 -8.69 12.37
C TRP A 307 -9.47 -9.24 13.47
N ARG A 308 -8.20 -9.49 13.14
CA ARG A 308 -7.14 -9.85 14.08
C ARG A 308 -5.97 -8.88 14.01
N HIS A 309 -5.42 -8.54 15.17
CA HIS A 309 -4.31 -7.61 15.33
C HIS A 309 -2.96 -8.35 15.24
N GLU A 310 -2.06 -7.88 14.38
CA GLU A 310 -0.69 -8.38 14.27
C GLU A 310 0.25 -7.60 15.20
N THR A 311 0.27 -7.99 16.47
CA THR A 311 1.03 -7.31 17.55
C THR A 311 2.54 -7.30 17.33
N SER A 312 3.09 -8.24 16.55
CA SER A 312 4.52 -8.27 16.27
C SER A 312 5.00 -7.10 15.40
N SER A 313 4.07 -6.37 14.77
CA SER A 313 4.34 -5.22 13.91
C SER A 313 4.11 -3.86 14.59
N ASP A 314 3.66 -3.85 15.85
CA ASP A 314 3.27 -2.61 16.53
C ASP A 314 4.37 -1.56 16.58
N GLY A 315 3.99 -0.32 16.28
CA GLY A 315 4.90 0.83 16.25
C GLY A 315 5.87 0.83 15.07
N THR A 316 5.73 -0.12 14.13
CA THR A 316 6.63 -0.24 12.98
C THR A 316 5.85 -0.46 11.69
N ARG A 317 6.49 -0.17 10.57
CA ARG A 317 6.02 -0.63 9.27
C ARG A 317 6.78 -1.88 8.90
N THR A 318 6.06 -2.95 8.62
CA THR A 318 6.65 -4.24 8.27
C THR A 318 6.23 -4.63 6.85
N SER A 319 7.21 -5.05 6.05
CA SER A 319 6.98 -5.77 4.79
C SER A 319 7.62 -7.15 4.88
N TRP A 320 6.84 -8.19 4.59
CA TRP A 320 7.28 -9.57 4.55
C TRP A 320 7.75 -9.94 3.15
N GLN A 321 8.90 -10.62 3.08
CA GLN A 321 9.63 -10.95 1.86
C GLN A 321 10.13 -12.38 1.91
N ASP A 322 10.67 -12.90 0.81
CA ASP A 322 11.35 -14.20 0.87
C ASP A 322 12.56 -14.12 1.80
N GLY A 323 12.72 -15.14 2.65
CA GLY A 323 13.80 -15.22 3.62
C GLY A 323 13.72 -14.29 4.84
N GLY A 324 12.64 -13.50 5.02
CA GLY A 324 12.49 -12.69 6.24
C GLY A 324 11.48 -11.53 6.15
N ARG A 325 11.73 -10.48 6.94
CA ARG A 325 10.94 -9.24 6.94
C ARG A 325 11.81 -8.01 7.01
N LEU A 326 11.36 -6.96 6.31
CA LEU A 326 11.88 -5.62 6.40
C LEU A 326 11.04 -4.83 7.40
N VAL A 327 11.69 -4.24 8.40
CA VAL A 327 11.07 -3.41 9.42
C VAL A 327 11.60 -2.00 9.31
N TRP A 328 10.70 -1.05 9.11
CA TRP A 328 10.98 0.37 9.08
C TRP A 328 10.47 1.00 10.37
N ARG A 329 11.34 1.78 11.02
CA ARG A 329 10.97 2.68 12.13
C ARG A 329 11.29 4.13 11.77
N GLN A 330 10.30 5.01 11.86
CA GLN A 330 10.55 6.45 11.75
C GLN A 330 11.31 6.94 12.99
N THR A 331 12.40 7.69 12.79
CA THR A 331 13.24 8.22 13.86
C THR A 331 13.10 9.73 14.04
N ASP A 332 12.73 10.46 12.98
CA ASP A 332 12.34 11.88 13.08
C ASP A 332 10.83 12.00 13.25
N LEU A 333 10.38 12.15 14.49
CA LEU A 333 8.95 12.25 14.83
C LEU A 333 8.38 13.67 14.61
N GLY A 334 9.23 14.64 14.28
CA GLY A 334 8.83 16.03 14.03
C GLY A 334 8.42 16.31 12.59
N ARG A 335 8.50 15.32 11.70
CA ARG A 335 8.17 15.42 10.28
C ARG A 335 7.40 14.19 9.82
N ASP A 336 6.56 14.37 8.82
CA ASP A 336 5.98 13.24 8.10
C ASP A 336 6.98 12.70 7.07
N GLU A 337 6.90 11.41 6.73
CA GLU A 337 7.78 10.80 5.73
C GLU A 337 7.64 11.45 4.35
N GLY A 338 6.42 11.87 3.97
CA GLY A 338 6.18 12.68 2.77
C GLY A 338 7.02 13.96 2.70
N GLU A 339 7.52 14.41 3.85
CA GLU A 339 8.38 15.58 4.04
C GLU A 339 9.86 15.19 4.27
N GLY A 340 10.20 13.91 4.16
CA GLY A 340 11.55 13.38 4.34
C GLY A 340 11.97 13.20 5.77
N ALA A 341 11.10 12.61 6.59
CA ALA A 341 11.45 12.13 7.93
C ALA A 341 12.57 11.10 7.90
N ALA A 342 13.48 11.17 8.87
CA ALA A 342 14.52 10.16 9.09
C ALA A 342 13.91 8.83 9.52
N PHE A 343 14.58 7.74 9.14
CA PHE A 343 14.15 6.39 9.42
C PHE A 343 15.33 5.45 9.67
N GLU A 344 15.03 4.35 10.33
CA GLU A 344 15.89 3.19 10.48
C GLU A 344 15.24 2.01 9.75
N LEU A 345 16.01 1.33 8.91
CA LEU A 345 15.57 0.17 8.15
C LEU A 345 16.35 -1.06 8.63
N THR A 346 15.64 -2.07 9.12
CA THR A 346 16.22 -3.29 9.69
C THR A 346 15.66 -4.53 8.99
N TRP A 347 16.54 -5.45 8.64
CA TRP A 347 16.17 -6.76 8.10
C TRP A 347 16.22 -7.84 9.18
N PHE A 348 15.16 -8.65 9.27
CA PHE A 348 15.10 -9.82 10.12
C PHE A 348 14.94 -11.07 9.25
N ALA A 349 15.98 -11.90 9.19
CA ALA A 349 15.90 -13.19 8.50
C ALA A 349 14.84 -14.10 9.16
N THR A 350 14.26 -15.02 8.39
CA THR A 350 13.27 -15.99 8.88
C THR A 350 13.79 -16.74 10.10
N GLY A 351 13.01 -16.73 11.19
CA GLY A 351 13.38 -17.36 12.46
C GLY A 351 14.40 -16.61 13.31
N SER A 352 14.92 -15.46 12.85
CA SER A 352 15.83 -14.61 13.61
C SER A 352 15.07 -13.55 14.42
N THR A 353 15.49 -13.34 15.66
CA THR A 353 15.16 -12.13 16.44
C THR A 353 16.24 -11.06 16.34
N ASP A 354 17.42 -11.42 15.84
CA ASP A 354 18.54 -10.51 15.65
C ASP A 354 18.41 -9.86 14.27
N GLY A 355 18.13 -8.56 14.27
CA GLY A 355 17.99 -7.76 13.06
C GLY A 355 19.32 -7.16 12.59
N VAL A 356 19.48 -7.04 11.28
CA VAL A 356 20.60 -6.32 10.66
C VAL A 356 20.13 -4.95 10.22
N VAL A 357 20.72 -3.89 10.77
CA VAL A 357 20.42 -2.51 10.36
C VAL A 357 21.01 -2.27 8.97
N LEU A 358 20.13 -2.02 8.00
CA LEU A 358 20.48 -1.74 6.61
C LEU A 358 20.66 -0.23 6.37
N VAL A 359 19.81 0.58 7.00
CA VAL A 359 19.90 2.04 6.98
C VAL A 359 19.80 2.54 8.41
N SER A 360 20.81 3.29 8.85
CA SER A 360 20.86 3.85 10.20
C SER A 360 20.08 5.16 10.29
N GLY A 361 19.36 5.35 11.40
CA GLY A 361 18.63 6.58 11.72
C GLY A 361 19.49 7.84 11.85
N ASP A 362 20.81 7.69 12.05
CA ASP A 362 21.75 8.81 12.26
C ASP A 362 22.34 9.38 10.97
N ASP A 363 22.24 8.65 9.84
CA ASP A 363 22.78 9.07 8.53
C ASP A 363 21.87 8.73 7.31
N PRO A 364 20.51 8.74 7.39
CA PRO A 364 19.71 8.24 6.27
C PRO A 364 19.57 9.23 5.12
N CYS A 365 20.01 10.49 5.32
CA CYS A 365 19.44 11.62 4.60
C CYS A 365 20.54 12.53 4.05
N PRO A 366 20.82 12.50 2.74
CA PRO A 366 21.83 13.35 2.14
C PRO A 366 21.51 14.84 2.39
N ARG A 367 22.46 15.56 3.00
CA ARG A 367 22.34 17.01 3.24
C ARG A 367 22.38 17.75 1.91
N ARG A 368 21.40 18.63 1.65
CA ARG A 368 21.40 19.51 0.48
C ARG A 368 20.91 20.92 0.84
N HIS A 369 21.76 21.93 0.62
CA HIS A 369 21.44 23.35 0.78
C HIS A 369 20.62 23.63 2.06
N ASP A 370 21.21 23.26 3.21
CA ASP A 370 20.67 23.44 4.57
C ASP A 370 19.41 22.63 4.94
N THR A 371 18.94 21.75 4.05
CA THR A 371 17.83 20.83 4.33
C THR A 371 18.28 19.37 4.28
N VAL A 372 17.77 18.57 5.21
CA VAL A 372 17.95 17.12 5.28
C VAL A 372 16.66 16.50 4.74
N LEU A 373 16.73 15.82 3.59
CA LEU A 373 15.59 15.13 2.97
C LEU A 373 15.98 13.67 2.76
N CYS A 374 15.30 12.78 3.48
CA CYS A 374 15.54 11.34 3.42
C CYS A 374 14.86 10.77 2.18
N PRO A 375 15.42 9.72 1.54
CA PRO A 375 14.74 9.03 0.46
C PRO A 375 13.48 8.32 0.96
N PHE A 376 12.51 8.10 0.08
CA PHE A 376 11.42 7.15 0.30
C PHE A 376 11.97 5.73 0.16
N VAL A 377 11.53 4.80 1.02
CA VAL A 377 11.77 3.36 0.80
C VAL A 377 10.54 2.76 0.16
N VAL A 378 10.73 2.08 -0.96
CA VAL A 378 9.70 1.28 -1.63
C VAL A 378 10.05 -0.19 -1.41
N PRO A 379 9.49 -0.85 -0.39
CA PRO A 379 9.79 -2.25 -0.11
C PRO A 379 9.20 -3.16 -1.21
N ALA A 380 9.92 -4.23 -1.55
CA ALA A 380 9.27 -5.37 -2.18
C ALA A 380 8.45 -6.13 -1.12
N GLY A 381 7.61 -7.08 -1.55
CA GLY A 381 6.92 -7.99 -0.66
C GLY A 381 5.47 -7.61 -0.37
N SER A 382 4.98 -8.05 0.78
CA SER A 382 3.57 -7.98 1.16
C SER A 382 3.40 -7.58 2.63
N LEU A 383 2.24 -7.03 2.98
CA LEU A 383 1.88 -6.81 4.37
C LEU A 383 1.57 -8.13 5.11
N LEU A 384 1.30 -9.21 4.37
CA LEU A 384 0.98 -10.51 4.94
C LEU A 384 2.25 -11.29 5.32
N PRO A 385 2.34 -11.82 6.56
CA PRO A 385 3.36 -12.79 6.90
C PRO A 385 3.27 -13.99 5.97
N SER A 386 4.38 -14.41 5.38
CA SER A 386 4.43 -15.69 4.68
C SER A 386 4.21 -16.81 5.70
N SER A 387 3.36 -17.79 5.36
CA SER A 387 3.31 -19.04 6.11
C SER A 387 4.68 -19.70 5.96
N SER A 388 5.44 -19.77 7.05
CA SER A 388 6.72 -20.49 7.10
C SER A 388 6.54 -22.00 7.13
#